data_AF-A0A3M9XL55-F1
#
_entry.id   AF-A0A3M9XL55-F1
#
_cell.length_a   1.000
_cell.length_b   1.000
_cell.length_c   1.000
_cell.angle_alpha   90.00
_cell.angle_beta   90.00
_cell.angle_gamma   90.00
#
_symmetry.space_group_name_H-M   'P 1'
#
loop_
_entity.id
_entity.type
_entity.pdbx_description
1 polymer ?
#
loop_
_entity_poly.entity_id
_entity_poly.type
_entity_poly.pdbx_seq_one_letter_code
_entity_poly.pdbx_strand_id
1 'polypeptide(L)'
;MTAVVLRLISVASLMFALLAAELAATFAFPGWGRGGGAIIAAAMVGVAAFGFMDLRQEGAVVWLFAAAAVLWLIILLGLGSLDPMTRTLYPTVIAVP
;
A
#
# COMPACT_ATOMS: atom_id res chain seq x y z
N MET A 1 6.79 10.41 -28.30
CA MET A 1 7.76 10.17 -27.20
C MET A 1 7.70 11.23 -26.11
N THR A 2 7.77 12.53 -26.46
CA THR A 2 7.74 13.63 -25.47
C THR A 2 6.49 13.64 -24.58
N ALA A 3 5.29 13.41 -25.12
CA ALA A 3 4.04 13.40 -24.35
C ALA A 3 3.97 12.27 -23.30
N VAL A 4 4.50 11.07 -23.62
CA VAL A 4 4.53 9.92 -22.70
C VAL A 4 5.51 10.18 -21.56
N VAL A 5 6.69 10.73 -21.88
CA VAL A 5 7.71 11.11 -20.90
C VAL A 5 7.17 12.20 -19.97
N LEU A 6 6.49 13.22 -20.50
CA LEU A 6 5.84 14.27 -19.70
C LEU A 6 4.78 13.70 -18.76
N ARG A 7 3.94 12.77 -19.23
CA ARG A 7 2.96 12.08 -18.38
C ARG A 7 3.65 11.33 -17.25
N LEU A 8 4.65 10.51 -17.56
CA LEU A 8 5.40 9.75 -16.54
C LEU A 8 6.03 10.68 -15.49
N ILE A 9 6.66 11.76 -15.92
CA ILE A 9 7.26 12.76 -15.02
C ILE A 9 6.18 13.42 -14.16
N SER A 10 5.03 13.78 -14.72
CA SER A 10 3.94 14.39 -13.96
C SER A 10 3.35 13.44 -12.90
N VAL A 11 3.14 12.17 -13.25
CA VAL A 11 2.61 11.15 -12.32
C VAL A 11 3.64 10.84 -11.23
N ALA A 12 4.92 10.72 -11.60
CA ALA A 12 6.01 10.54 -10.64
C ALA A 12 6.13 11.75 -9.69
N SER A 13 6.05 12.97 -10.21
CA SER A 13 6.11 14.20 -9.40
C SER A 13 4.92 14.28 -8.45
N LEU A 14 3.72 13.92 -8.90
CA LEU A 14 2.53 13.83 -8.05
C LEU A 14 2.71 12.80 -6.93
N MET A 15 3.28 11.63 -7.25
CA MET A 15 3.61 10.61 -6.26
C MET A 15 4.59 11.12 -5.20
N PHE A 16 5.67 11.80 -5.62
CA PHE A 16 6.62 12.42 -4.70
C PHE A 16 5.96 13.51 -3.83
N ALA A 17 5.06 14.31 -4.41
CA ALA A 17 4.33 15.33 -3.67
C ALA A 17 3.39 14.72 -2.61
N LEU A 18 2.67 13.64 -2.95
CA LEU A 18 1.83 12.92 -2.00
C LEU A 18 2.65 12.29 -0.87
N LEU A 19 3.83 11.76 -1.19
CA LEU A 19 4.74 11.18 -0.20
C LEU A 19 5.29 12.24 0.74
N ALA A 20 5.70 13.38 0.20
CA ALA A 20 6.12 14.52 1.00
C ALA A 20 4.98 15.02 1.91
N ALA A 21 3.74 15.04 1.40
CA ALA A 21 2.56 15.42 2.17
C ALA A 21 2.25 14.42 3.30
N GLU A 22 2.35 13.11 3.05
CA GLU A 22 2.18 12.08 4.08
C GLU A 22 3.22 12.22 5.19
N LEU A 23 4.49 12.41 4.80
CA LEU A 23 5.59 12.59 5.74
C LEU A 23 5.40 13.87 6.57
N ALA A 24 5.09 14.99 5.91
CA ALA A 24 4.81 16.25 6.58
C ALA A 24 3.61 16.15 7.53
N ALA A 25 2.53 15.49 7.11
CA ALA A 25 1.34 15.28 7.94
C ALA A 25 1.65 14.42 9.18
N THR A 26 2.49 13.39 9.02
CA THR A 26 2.92 12.52 10.13
C THR A 26 3.67 13.31 11.20
N PHE A 27 4.50 14.28 10.80
CA PHE A 27 5.24 15.13 11.74
C PHE A 27 4.40 16.30 12.29
N ALA A 28 3.56 16.93 11.46
CA ALA A 28 2.81 18.12 11.83
C ALA A 28 1.55 17.81 12.66
N PHE A 29 0.93 16.64 12.45
CA PHE A 29 -0.31 16.28 13.13
C PHE A 29 -0.22 14.87 13.75
N PRO A 30 0.46 14.73 14.90
CA PRO A 30 0.62 13.44 15.58
C PRO A 30 -0.71 12.76 15.94
N GLY A 31 -1.76 13.56 16.20
CA GLY A 31 -3.11 13.09 16.52
C GLY A 31 -3.98 12.73 15.32
N TRP A 32 -3.56 13.09 14.10
CA TRP A 32 -4.24 12.72 12.85
C TRP A 32 -4.14 11.22 12.56
N GLY A 33 -3.20 10.54 13.24
CA GLY A 33 -3.17 9.10 13.46
C GLY A 33 -3.07 8.25 12.19
N ARG A 34 -3.32 6.94 12.36
CA ARG A 34 -3.31 5.94 11.28
C ARG A 34 -4.33 6.24 10.17
N GLY A 35 -5.40 6.98 10.48
CA GLY A 35 -6.50 7.26 9.56
C GLY A 35 -6.11 8.16 8.38
N GLY A 36 -5.45 9.29 8.64
CA GLY A 36 -5.07 10.19 7.54
C GLY A 36 -3.93 9.66 6.68
N GLY A 37 -2.96 8.96 7.27
CA GLY A 37 -1.93 8.26 6.50
C GLY A 37 -2.55 7.24 5.54
N ALA A 38 -3.53 6.47 6.01
CA ALA A 38 -4.25 5.52 5.16
C ALA A 38 -4.99 6.19 3.98
N ILE A 39 -5.54 7.40 4.16
CA ILE A 39 -6.19 8.15 3.07
C ILE A 39 -5.16 8.54 2.00
N ILE A 40 -4.02 9.08 2.41
CA ILE A 40 -2.97 9.48 1.48
C ILE A 40 -2.41 8.26 0.76
N ALA A 41 -2.11 7.17 1.48
CA ALA A 41 -1.67 5.91 0.91
C ALA A 41 -2.70 5.34 -0.09
N ALA A 42 -4.00 5.41 0.20
CA ALA A 42 -5.04 5.01 -0.73
C ALA A 42 -5.05 5.88 -2.00
N ALA A 43 -4.85 7.19 -1.87
CA ALA A 43 -4.72 8.09 -3.02
C ALA A 43 -3.49 7.75 -3.88
N MET A 44 -2.36 7.41 -3.26
CA MET A 44 -1.15 6.96 -3.95
C MET A 44 -1.40 5.69 -4.78
N VAL A 45 -2.10 4.70 -4.20
CA VAL A 45 -2.48 3.46 -4.91
C VAL A 45 -3.34 3.80 -6.13
N GLY A 46 -4.30 4.72 -6.00
CA GLY A 46 -5.10 5.19 -7.12
C GLY A 46 -4.25 5.84 -8.22
N VAL A 47 -3.34 6.74 -7.85
CA VAL A 47 -2.42 7.38 -8.80
C VAL A 47 -1.53 6.35 -9.49
N ALA A 48 -1.05 5.32 -8.79
CA ALA A 48 -0.26 4.26 -9.40
C ALA A 48 -1.10 3.42 -10.40
N ALA A 49 -2.30 3.01 -10.00
CA ALA A 49 -3.19 2.20 -10.82
C ALA A 49 -3.63 2.92 -12.11
N PHE A 50 -4.01 4.19 -12.03
CA PHE A 50 -4.50 4.93 -13.20
C PHE A 50 -3.40 5.70 -13.94
N GLY A 51 -2.35 6.14 -13.23
CA GLY A 51 -1.28 6.95 -13.78
C GLY A 51 -0.15 6.15 -14.42
N PHE A 52 0.31 5.08 -13.77
CA PHE A 52 1.41 4.24 -14.27
C PHE A 52 0.91 2.98 -14.97
N MET A 53 -0.07 2.29 -14.40
CA MET A 53 -0.56 1.01 -14.94
C MET A 53 -1.63 1.17 -16.02
N ASP A 54 -2.16 2.39 -16.23
CA ASP A 54 -3.20 2.71 -17.21
C ASP A 54 -4.38 1.72 -17.23
N LEU A 55 -4.77 1.22 -16.05
CA LEU A 55 -5.80 0.20 -15.86
C LEU A 55 -7.16 0.56 -16.49
N ARG A 56 -7.37 1.82 -16.85
CA ARG A 56 -8.59 2.31 -17.49
C ARG A 56 -8.72 1.92 -18.96
N GLN A 57 -7.60 1.65 -19.64
CA GLN A 57 -7.59 1.17 -21.04
C GLN A 57 -7.60 -0.36 -21.13
N GLU A 58 -7.43 -1.04 -20.00
CA GLU A 58 -7.35 -2.49 -19.91
C GLU A 58 -8.75 -3.16 -19.89
N GLY A 59 -8.82 -4.40 -20.35
CA GLY A 59 -10.06 -5.17 -20.42
C GLY A 59 -10.57 -5.65 -19.06
N ALA A 60 -11.84 -6.08 -19.01
CA ALA A 60 -12.52 -6.54 -17.78
C ALA A 60 -11.79 -7.69 -17.04
N VAL A 61 -11.05 -8.53 -17.78
CA VAL A 61 -10.27 -9.64 -17.20
C VAL A 61 -9.12 -9.13 -16.32
N VAL A 62 -8.44 -8.06 -16.75
CA VAL A 62 -7.33 -7.46 -16.01
C VAL A 62 -7.82 -6.85 -14.71
N TRP A 63 -8.98 -6.19 -14.75
CA TRP A 63 -9.66 -5.69 -13.55
C TRP A 63 -10.01 -6.80 -12.57
N LEU A 64 -10.54 -7.92 -13.05
CA LEU A 64 -10.89 -9.06 -12.21
C LEU A 64 -9.63 -9.63 -11.52
N PHE A 65 -8.53 -9.74 -12.25
CA PHE A 65 -7.25 -10.20 -11.71
C PHE A 65 -6.68 -9.23 -10.68
N ALA A 66 -6.70 -7.92 -10.95
CA ALA A 66 -6.24 -6.91 -10.01
C ALA A 66 -7.07 -6.94 -8.72
N ALA A 67 -8.40 -7.04 -8.83
CA ALA A 67 -9.29 -7.16 -7.68
C ALA A 67 -9.04 -8.45 -6.89
N ALA A 68 -8.86 -9.59 -7.57
CA ALA A 68 -8.54 -10.86 -6.94
C ALA A 68 -7.20 -10.83 -6.20
N ALA A 69 -6.18 -10.20 -6.79
CA ALA A 69 -4.88 -10.03 -6.16
C ALA A 69 -4.95 -9.15 -4.90
N VAL A 70 -5.71 -8.05 -4.95
CA VAL A 70 -5.94 -7.18 -3.78
C VAL A 70 -6.68 -7.94 -2.68
N LEU A 71 -7.74 -8.67 -3.04
CA LEU A 71 -8.47 -9.51 -2.07
C LEU A 71 -7.54 -10.53 -1.42
N TRP A 72 -6.73 -11.22 -2.22
CA TRP A 72 -5.78 -12.21 -1.71
C TRP A 72 -4.73 -11.59 -0.79
N LEU A 73 -4.20 -10.42 -1.15
CA LEU A 73 -3.26 -9.68 -0.33
C LEU A 73 -3.88 -9.30 1.02
N ILE A 74 -5.13 -8.83 1.05
CA ILE A 74 -5.84 -8.52 2.30
C ILE A 74 -5.96 -9.77 3.18
N ILE A 75 -6.32 -10.92 2.60
CA ILE A 75 -6.43 -12.19 3.34
C ILE A 75 -5.07 -12.57 3.95
N LEU A 76 -4.00 -12.57 3.14
CA LEU A 76 -2.67 -12.92 3.61
C LEU A 76 -2.15 -11.96 4.68
N LEU A 77 -2.37 -10.65 4.53
CA LEU A 77 -2.00 -9.67 5.54
C LEU A 77 -2.79 -9.88 6.84
N GLY A 78 -4.09 -10.13 6.72
CA GLY A 78 -4.96 -10.40 7.87
C GLY A 78 -4.51 -11.64 8.64
N LEU A 79 -4.33 -12.75 7.94
CA LEU A 79 -3.85 -14.01 8.53
C LEU A 79 -2.46 -13.85 9.15
N GLY A 80 -1.52 -13.20 8.44
CA GLY A 80 -0.18 -12.94 8.96
C GLY A 80 -0.16 -12.01 10.18
N SER A 81 -1.05 -11.01 10.23
CA SER A 81 -1.16 -10.11 11.37
C SER A 81 -1.73 -10.79 12.62
N LEU A 82 -2.51 -11.85 12.44
CA LEU A 82 -3.10 -12.66 13.51
C LEU A 82 -2.21 -13.84 13.93
N ASP A 83 -1.19 -14.19 13.13
CA ASP A 83 -0.22 -15.24 13.44
C ASP A 83 0.39 -15.16 14.87
N PRO A 84 0.75 -13.97 15.39
CA PRO A 84 1.29 -13.88 16.76
C PRO A 84 0.28 -14.29 17.85
N MET A 85 -1.02 -14.14 17.60
CA MET A 85 -2.08 -14.51 18.56
C MET A 85 -2.36 -16.01 18.57
N THR A 86 -1.96 -16.73 17.52
CA THR A 86 -2.17 -18.18 17.38
C THR A 86 -0.94 -19.00 17.74
N ARG A 87 0.21 -18.37 18.00
CA ARG A 87 1.44 -19.07 18.42
C ARG A 87 1.35 -19.53 19.88
N THR A 88 1.25 -20.84 20.09
CA THR A 88 1.60 -21.48 21.35
C THR A 88 3.11 -21.39 21.56
N LEU A 89 3.54 -20.54 22.50
CA LEU A 89 4.94 -20.49 22.94
C LEU A 89 5.22 -21.75 23.77
N TYR A 90 5.92 -22.72 23.17
CA TYR A 90 6.46 -23.84 23.93
C TYR A 90 7.64 -23.33 24.78
N PRO A 91 7.60 -23.47 26.11
CA PRO A 91 8.75 -23.13 26.93
C PRO A 91 9.91 -24.06 26.57
N THR A 92 10.94 -23.51 25.94
CA THR A 92 12.23 -24.19 25.84
C THR A 92 12.83 -24.17 27.24
N VAL A 93 12.63 -25.26 27.98
CA VAL A 93 13.37 -25.52 29.21
C VAL A 93 14.83 -25.61 28.81
N ILE A 94 15.55 -24.49 28.93
CA ILE A 94 17.00 -24.48 28.93
C ILE A 94 17.36 -25.21 30.22
N ALA A 95 17.71 -26.49 30.10
CA ALA A 95 18.37 -27.23 31.16
C ALA A 95 19.70 -26.50 31.42
N VAL A 96 19.68 -25.59 32.39
CA VAL A 96 20.90 -25.03 32.97
C VAL A 96 21.53 -26.16 33.80
N PRO A 97 22.83 -26.46 33.61
CA PRO A 97 23.52 -27.50 34.36
C PRO A 97 23.56 -27.23 35.87
#